data_AF-A0AAD5AMG1-F1
#
_entry.id   AF-A0AAD5AMG1-F1
#
_cell.length_a   1.000
_cell.length_b   1.000
_cell.length_c   1.000
_cell.angle_alpha   90.00
_cell.angle_beta   90.00
_cell.angle_gamma   90.00
#
_symmetry.space_group_name_H-M   'P 1'
#
loop_
_entity.id
_entity.type
_entity.pdbx_description
1 polymer ?
#
loop_
_entity_poly.entity_id
_entity_poly.type
_entity_poly.pdbx_seq_one_letter_code
_entity_poly.pdbx_strand_id
1 'polypeptide(L)'
;MVNSSLSLAYTTLSHNFMVLGFEVDSINSVQFSNHTGYKHWKGQVLTADELQVLYEGIKLNKVNHYDYVLTGYSRDVSFLEMVVDIVQELKTANKNLVYVCDPVMGDNGSM
;
A
#
# COMPACT_ATOMS: atom_id res chain seq x y z
N MET A 1 -0.92 -23.66 2.24
CA MET A 1 -1.55 -22.39 1.82
C MET A 1 -0.50 -21.33 2.03
N VAL A 2 -0.06 -20.69 0.96
CA VAL A 2 0.82 -19.53 1.02
C VAL A 2 -0.08 -18.34 1.32
N ASN A 3 0.23 -17.53 2.33
CA ASN A 3 -0.58 -16.36 2.66
C ASN A 3 -0.28 -15.25 1.65
N SER A 4 -1.31 -14.61 1.10
CA SER A 4 -1.15 -13.48 0.16
C SER A 4 -1.40 -12.14 0.85
N SER A 5 -0.63 -11.13 0.45
CA SER A 5 -0.70 -9.78 1.03
C SER A 5 -0.57 -8.68 -0.02
N LEU A 6 -1.32 -7.61 0.17
CA LEU A 6 -1.15 -6.36 -0.57
C LEU A 6 -0.50 -5.33 0.37
N SER A 7 0.66 -4.81 -0.04
CA SER A 7 1.42 -3.80 0.69
C SER A 7 1.35 -2.46 -0.05
N LEU A 8 0.74 -1.45 0.57
CA LEU A 8 0.77 -0.09 0.09
C LEU A 8 1.75 0.76 0.92
N ALA A 9 2.69 1.42 0.23
CA ALA A 9 3.66 2.39 0.76
C ALA A 9 4.95 1.85 1.43
N TYR A 10 5.28 0.55 1.35
CA TYR A 10 6.48 0.01 1.98
C TYR A 10 7.38 -0.82 1.07
N THR A 11 8.46 -0.23 0.55
CA THR A 11 9.45 -0.97 -0.26
C THR A 11 10.25 -1.99 0.56
N THR A 12 10.62 -1.67 1.80
CA THR A 12 11.44 -2.55 2.66
C THR A 12 10.63 -3.65 3.36
N LEU A 13 9.36 -3.38 3.69
CA LEU A 13 8.49 -4.32 4.38
C LEU A 13 8.17 -5.54 3.50
N SER A 14 7.96 -5.31 2.19
CA SER A 14 7.64 -6.38 1.24
C SER A 14 8.72 -7.45 1.17
N HIS A 15 10.00 -7.08 1.26
CA HIS A 15 11.10 -8.06 1.29
C HIS A 15 11.04 -8.96 2.52
N ASN A 16 10.79 -8.39 3.70
CA ASN A 16 10.70 -9.17 4.94
C ASN A 16 9.54 -10.18 4.89
N PHE A 17 8.38 -9.78 4.37
CA PHE A 17 7.25 -10.71 4.20
C PHE A 17 7.56 -11.82 3.20
N MET A 18 8.20 -11.52 2.08
CA MET A 18 8.63 -12.53 1.12
C MET A 18 9.59 -13.55 1.74
N VAL A 19 10.55 -13.10 2.57
CA VAL A 19 11.46 -13.99 3.32
C VAL A 19 10.70 -14.89 4.29
N LEU A 20 9.60 -14.40 4.87
CA LEU A 20 8.71 -15.17 5.73
C LEU A 20 7.73 -16.06 4.96
N GLY A 21 7.82 -16.11 3.62
CA GLY A 21 7.01 -16.99 2.78
C GLY A 21 5.62 -16.43 2.41
N PHE A 22 5.42 -15.12 2.48
CA PHE A 22 4.22 -14.48 1.95
C PHE A 22 4.37 -14.14 0.47
N GLU A 23 3.30 -14.28 -0.29
CA GLU A 23 3.19 -13.63 -1.61
C GLU A 23 2.76 -12.18 -1.40
N VAL A 24 3.50 -11.25 -1.99
CA VAL A 24 3.33 -9.81 -1.73
C VAL A 24 3.20 -9.03 -3.03
N ASP A 25 2.04 -8.44 -3.25
CA ASP A 25 1.87 -7.39 -4.26
C ASP A 25 2.13 -6.03 -3.61
N SER A 26 3.03 -5.23 -4.19
CA SER A 26 3.46 -3.96 -3.61
C SER A 26 3.04 -2.78 -4.50
N ILE A 27 2.31 -1.83 -3.93
CA ILE A 27 1.97 -0.55 -4.58
C ILE A 27 2.62 0.58 -3.79
N ASN A 28 3.55 1.30 -4.42
CA ASN A 28 4.25 2.39 -3.78
C ASN A 28 3.42 3.69 -3.87
N SER A 29 2.99 4.25 -2.74
CA SER A 29 2.31 5.56 -2.72
C SER A 29 3.24 6.71 -3.13
N VAL A 30 4.55 6.54 -2.90
CA VAL A 30 5.61 7.44 -3.37
C VAL A 30 6.80 6.63 -3.85
N GLN A 31 7.53 7.19 -4.82
CA GLN A 31 8.81 6.65 -5.27
C GLN A 31 9.84 7.77 -5.23
N PHE A 32 10.52 7.91 -4.10
CA PHE A 32 11.57 8.91 -3.91
C PHE A 32 12.96 8.29 -4.01
N SER A 33 13.93 9.11 -4.41
CA SER A 33 15.35 8.75 -4.47
C SER A 33 15.92 8.32 -3.12
N ASN A 34 15.43 8.92 -2.05
CA ASN A 34 15.86 8.70 -0.67
C ASN A 34 14.80 9.23 0.31
N HIS A 35 14.98 8.91 1.59
CA HIS A 35 14.12 9.40 2.68
C HIS A 35 14.06 10.95 2.67
N THR A 36 12.91 11.51 3.04
CA THR A 36 12.66 12.96 3.01
C THR A 36 13.42 13.73 4.09
N GLY A 37 13.98 13.03 5.10
CA GLY A 37 14.87 13.60 6.11
C GLY A 37 16.26 14.00 5.61
N TYR A 38 16.62 13.68 4.37
CA TYR A 38 17.86 14.19 3.76
C TYR A 38 17.64 15.56 3.12
N LYS A 39 18.70 16.37 3.04
CA LYS A 39 18.68 17.75 2.49
C LYS A 39 18.08 17.85 1.08
N HIS A 40 18.32 16.84 0.24
CA HIS A 40 17.83 16.80 -1.13
C HIS A 40 17.19 15.44 -1.40
N TRP A 41 16.06 15.47 -2.08
CA TRP A 41 15.37 14.29 -2.60
C TRP A 41 14.58 14.67 -3.85
N LYS A 42 14.31 13.68 -4.70
CA LYS A 42 13.46 13.79 -5.90
C LYS A 42 12.62 12.54 -6.03
N GLY A 43 11.53 12.62 -6.78
CA GLY A 43 10.77 11.43 -7.16
C GLY A 43 9.30 11.71 -7.44
N GLN A 44 8.53 10.63 -7.53
CA GLN A 44 7.12 10.66 -7.90
C GLN A 44 6.20 10.40 -6.71
N VAL A 45 4.99 10.92 -6.80
CA VAL A 45 3.87 10.61 -5.89
C VAL A 45 2.81 9.92 -6.74
N LEU A 46 2.30 8.79 -6.28
CA LEU A 46 1.20 8.08 -6.90
C LEU A 46 -0.11 8.76 -6.50
N THR A 47 -0.89 9.17 -7.49
CA THR A 47 -2.21 9.79 -7.27
C THR A 47 -3.30 8.75 -7.02
N ALA A 48 -4.46 9.20 -6.53
CA ALA A 48 -5.62 8.33 -6.34
C ALA A 48 -6.09 7.67 -7.66
N ASP A 49 -6.13 8.44 -8.76
CA ASP A 49 -6.50 7.92 -10.09
C ASP A 49 -5.50 6.87 -10.58
N GLU A 50 -4.20 7.08 -10.37
CA GLU A 50 -3.17 6.10 -10.73
C GLU A 50 -3.27 4.84 -9.86
N LEU A 51 -3.58 4.98 -8.57
CA LEU A 51 -3.87 3.83 -7.70
C LEU A 51 -5.08 3.03 -8.20
N GLN A 52 -6.14 3.72 -8.62
CA GLN A 52 -7.32 3.07 -9.21
C GLN A 52 -6.94 2.28 -10.46
N VAL A 53 -6.16 2.87 -11.39
CA VAL A 53 -5.70 2.19 -12.60
C VAL A 53 -4.92 0.91 -12.27
N LEU A 54 -4.02 0.97 -11.27
CA LEU A 54 -3.27 -0.22 -10.83
C LEU A 54 -4.18 -1.29 -10.24
N TYR A 55 -5.11 -0.90 -9.36
CA TYR A 55 -6.03 -1.84 -8.72
C TYR A 55 -6.98 -2.48 -9.75
N GLU A 56 -7.47 -1.73 -10.72
CA GLU A 56 -8.23 -2.27 -11.85
C GLU A 56 -7.41 -3.30 -12.65
N GLY A 57 -6.12 -3.04 -12.89
CA GLY A 57 -5.21 -4.00 -13.50
C GLY A 57 -5.09 -5.33 -12.74
N ILE A 58 -5.01 -5.26 -11.40
CA ILE A 58 -5.00 -6.45 -10.52
C ILE A 58 -6.33 -7.21 -10.67
N LYS A 59 -7.47 -6.49 -10.65
CA LYS A 59 -8.81 -7.09 -10.79
C LYS A 59 -9.01 -7.77 -12.15
N LEU A 60 -8.54 -7.16 -13.24
CA LEU A 60 -8.65 -7.73 -14.58
C LEU A 60 -7.95 -9.10 -14.68
N ASN A 61 -6.86 -9.29 -13.93
CA ASN A 61 -6.14 -10.55 -13.86
C ASN A 61 -6.71 -11.53 -12.83
N LYS A 62 -7.74 -11.13 -12.06
CA LYS A 62 -8.38 -11.93 -11.00
C LYS A 62 -7.38 -12.40 -9.93
N VAL A 63 -6.39 -11.57 -9.63
CA VAL A 63 -5.38 -11.82 -8.58
C VAL A 63 -5.59 -10.97 -7.33
N ASN A 64 -6.73 -10.28 -7.22
CA ASN A 64 -7.12 -9.47 -6.06
C ASN A 64 -7.64 -10.31 -4.88
N HIS A 65 -7.04 -11.47 -4.62
CA HIS A 65 -7.41 -12.38 -3.54
C HIS A 65 -6.35 -12.33 -2.44
N TYR A 66 -6.62 -11.52 -1.41
CA TYR A 66 -5.68 -11.27 -0.32
C TYR A 66 -6.21 -11.80 1.02
N ASP A 67 -5.28 -12.24 1.87
CA ASP A 67 -5.53 -12.53 3.29
C ASP A 67 -5.21 -11.31 4.17
N TYR A 68 -4.25 -10.49 3.73
CA TYR A 68 -3.78 -9.31 4.45
C TYR A 68 -3.71 -8.09 3.54
N VAL A 69 -4.11 -6.92 4.04
CA VAL A 69 -3.81 -5.62 3.43
C VAL A 69 -3.08 -4.77 4.45
N LEU A 70 -1.93 -4.22 4.05
CA LEU A 70 -1.11 -3.35 4.88
C LEU A 70 -0.99 -1.98 4.21
N THR A 71 -1.28 -0.93 4.96
CA THR A 71 -1.17 0.46 4.50
C THR A 71 -0.26 1.25 5.43
N GLY A 72 0.45 2.21 4.84
CA GLY A 72 1.35 3.10 5.55
C GLY A 72 1.16 4.55 5.13
N TYR A 73 2.27 5.18 4.74
CA TYR A 73 2.31 6.57 4.32
C TYR A 73 1.28 6.89 3.21
N SER A 74 0.30 7.74 3.56
CA SER A 74 -0.66 8.36 2.65
C SER A 74 -0.55 9.88 2.75
N ARG A 75 -0.43 10.56 1.61
CA ARG A 75 -0.11 12.00 1.57
C ARG A 75 -1.33 12.89 1.43
N ASP A 76 -2.40 12.39 0.84
CA ASP A 76 -3.60 13.14 0.54
C ASP A 76 -4.88 12.37 0.89
N VAL A 77 -5.96 13.13 1.04
CA VAL A 77 -7.26 12.62 1.47
C VAL A 77 -7.86 11.71 0.41
N SER A 78 -7.79 12.10 -0.87
CA SER A 78 -8.34 11.30 -1.98
C SER A 78 -7.66 9.93 -2.12
N PHE A 79 -6.35 9.85 -1.92
CA PHE A 79 -5.62 8.58 -1.93
C PHE A 79 -6.09 7.69 -0.77
N LEU A 80 -6.29 8.26 0.42
CA LEU A 80 -6.79 7.52 1.57
C LEU A 80 -8.23 7.02 1.34
N GLU A 81 -9.09 7.84 0.75
CA GLU A 81 -10.46 7.46 0.38
C GLU A 81 -10.43 6.27 -0.59
N MET A 82 -9.58 6.32 -1.63
CA MET A 82 -9.42 5.19 -2.56
C MET A 82 -8.91 3.92 -1.87
N VAL A 83 -7.97 4.04 -0.94
CA VAL A 83 -7.50 2.91 -0.12
C VAL A 83 -8.66 2.30 0.70
N VAL A 84 -9.51 3.14 1.29
CA VAL A 84 -10.69 2.69 2.03
C VAL A 84 -11.64 1.91 1.12
N ASP A 85 -11.91 2.40 -0.08
CA ASP A 85 -12.78 1.74 -1.06
C ASP A 85 -12.24 0.36 -1.46
N ILE A 86 -10.92 0.27 -1.74
CA ILE A 86 -10.24 -0.99 -2.03
C ILE A 86 -10.39 -1.98 -0.87
N VAL A 87 -10.11 -1.55 0.36
CA VAL A 87 -10.20 -2.42 1.55
C VAL A 87 -11.64 -2.89 1.78
N GLN A 88 -12.64 -2.03 1.59
CA GLN A 88 -14.05 -2.40 1.73
C GLN A 88 -14.47 -3.44 0.68
N GLU A 89 -14.03 -3.27 -0.57
CA GLU A 89 -14.26 -4.26 -1.63
C GLU A 89 -13.62 -5.61 -1.28
N LEU A 90 -12.35 -5.61 -0.89
CA LEU A 90 -11.62 -6.82 -0.52
C LEU A 90 -12.24 -7.52 0.71
N LYS A 91 -12.70 -6.77 1.71
CA LYS A 91 -13.45 -7.34 2.86
C LYS A 91 -14.82 -7.88 2.49
N THR A 92 -15.40 -7.42 1.38
CA THR A 92 -16.64 -7.99 0.85
C THR A 92 -16.37 -9.34 0.21
N ALA A 93 -15.25 -9.47 -0.52
CA ALA A 93 -14.81 -10.73 -1.13
C ALA A 93 -14.27 -11.75 -0.10
N ASN A 94 -13.53 -11.30 0.91
CA ASN A 94 -12.97 -12.12 1.97
C ASN A 94 -13.29 -11.52 3.36
N LYS A 95 -14.27 -12.08 4.06
CA LYS A 95 -14.66 -11.61 5.40
C LYS A 95 -13.60 -11.83 6.48
N ASN A 96 -12.62 -12.71 6.22
CA ASN A 96 -11.50 -12.98 7.12
C ASN A 96 -10.28 -12.10 6.82
N LEU A 97 -10.36 -11.20 5.81
CA LEU A 97 -9.27 -10.30 5.46
C LEU A 97 -8.84 -9.46 6.66
N VAL A 98 -7.55 -9.52 6.99
CA VAL A 98 -6.95 -8.69 8.02
C VAL A 98 -6.41 -7.41 7.40
N TYR A 99 -6.96 -6.28 7.81
CA TYR A 99 -6.46 -4.96 7.43
C TYR A 99 -5.62 -4.37 8.55
N VAL A 100 -4.36 -4.02 8.25
CA VAL A 100 -3.43 -3.35 9.16
C VAL A 100 -3.12 -1.97 8.61
N CYS A 101 -3.51 -0.93 9.35
CA CYS A 101 -3.18 0.45 9.04
C CYS A 101 -2.06 0.91 9.97
N ASP A 102 -0.93 1.31 9.41
CA ASP A 102 0.12 2.03 10.12
C ASP A 102 -0.02 3.54 9.81
N PRO A 103 -0.61 4.34 10.72
CA PRO A 103 -0.92 5.73 10.46
C PRO A 103 0.35 6.60 10.58
N VAL A 104 1.13 6.65 9.50
CA VAL A 104 2.36 7.46 9.41
C VAL A 104 2.01 8.95 9.40
N MET A 105 1.97 9.56 10.59
CA MET A 105 1.55 10.97 10.79
C MET A 105 2.69 12.00 10.80
N GLY A 106 3.89 11.62 10.35
CA GLY A 106 5.06 12.51 10.37
C GLY A 106 5.47 12.95 11.78
N ASP A 107 6.35 13.94 11.84
CA ASP A 107 7.02 14.46 13.05
C ASP A 107 6.39 15.76 13.58
N ASN A 108 5.16 16.06 13.18
CA ASN A 108 4.39 17.23 13.63
C ASN A 108 5.14 18.58 13.41
N GLY A 109 5.95 18.66 12.35
CA GLY A 109 6.75 19.85 12.01
C GLY A 109 8.06 19.99 12.79
N SER A 110 8.44 18.98 13.57
CA SER A 110 9.71 18.95 14.31
C SER A 110 10.76 18.20 13.49
N MET A 111 11.57 18.94 12.72
CA MET A 111 12.81 18.41 12.13
C MET A 111 13.99 18.55 13.09
#